data_AF-A0A6X9P6A6-F1
#
_entry.id   AF-A0A6X9P6A6-F1
#
_cell.length_a   1.000
_cell.length_b   1.000
_cell.length_c   1.000
_cell.angle_alpha   90.00
_cell.angle_beta   90.00
_cell.angle_gamma   90.00
#
_symmetry.space_group_name_H-M   'P 1'
#
loop_
_entity.id
_entity.type
_entity.pdbx_description
1 polymer ?
#
loop_
_entity_poly.entity_id
_entity_poly.type
_entity_poly.pdbx_seq_one_letter_code
_entity_poly.pdbx_strand_id
1 'polypeptide(L)'
;MKQLEKLIIEATVLTEPEAEVERVMQVCNACRYCEGFCAVFPAMTQRLEFGKADIHYLANLCHNCGACLHACQYAPPHEFAINVPKAMAQARLETYQQYAQPAAFGALYR
;
A
#
# COMPACT_ATOMS: atom_id res chain seq x y z
N MET A 1 12.28 -22.89 17.31
CA MET A 1 12.90 -21.77 16.58
C MET A 1 12.47 -21.74 15.12
N LYS A 2 12.61 -22.82 14.34
CA LYS A 2 12.20 -22.90 12.92
C LYS A 2 10.79 -22.39 12.58
N GLN A 3 9.78 -22.66 13.42
CA GLN A 3 8.41 -22.17 13.19
C GLN A 3 8.29 -20.65 13.39
N LEU A 4 9.00 -20.09 14.37
CA LEU A 4 9.02 -18.65 14.62
C LEU A 4 9.73 -17.91 13.48
N GLU A 5 10.86 -18.46 13.00
CA GLU A 5 11.57 -17.94 11.83
C GLU A 5 10.67 -17.87 10.61
N LYS A 6 9.87 -18.92 10.36
CA LYS A 6 8.90 -18.93 9.25
C LYS A 6 7.86 -17.81 9.39
N LEU A 7 7.27 -17.64 10.57
CA LEU A 7 6.27 -16.60 10.81
C LEU A 7 6.84 -15.20 10.66
N ILE A 8 8.10 -14.99 11.09
CA ILE A 8 8.81 -13.72 10.89
C ILE A 8 8.96 -13.44 9.40
N ILE A 9 9.45 -14.42 8.63
CA ILE A 9 9.62 -14.28 7.18
C ILE A 9 8.28 -13.93 6.49
N GLU A 10 7.20 -14.63 6.83
CA GLU A 10 5.87 -14.36 6.27
C GLU A 10 5.36 -12.94 6.60
N ALA A 11 5.71 -12.41 7.78
CA ALA A 11 5.34 -11.08 8.22
C ALA A 11 6.22 -9.96 7.62
N THR A 12 7.49 -10.24 7.29
CA THR A 12 8.44 -9.22 6.81
C THR A 12 8.60 -9.17 5.30
N VAL A 13 8.39 -10.29 4.59
CA VAL A 13 8.56 -10.32 3.12
C VAL A 13 7.36 -9.69 2.45
N LEU A 14 7.64 -8.71 1.57
CA LEU A 14 6.64 -8.02 0.76
C LEU A 14 6.39 -8.75 -0.56
N THR A 15 5.13 -8.78 -1.00
CA THR A 15 4.75 -9.12 -2.38
C THR A 15 5.12 -7.99 -3.35
N GLU A 16 4.99 -8.21 -4.65
CA GLU A 16 5.24 -7.15 -5.66
C GLU A 16 4.29 -5.95 -5.48
N PRO A 17 2.96 -6.11 -5.30
CA PRO A 17 2.08 -4.98 -4.99
C PRO A 17 2.41 -4.28 -3.68
N GLU A 18 2.79 -5.03 -2.64
CA GLU A 18 3.21 -4.45 -1.37
C GLU A 18 4.49 -3.62 -1.51
N ALA A 19 5.49 -4.14 -2.24
CA ALA A 19 6.73 -3.43 -2.51
C ALA A 19 6.51 -2.16 -3.36
N GLU A 20 5.55 -2.16 -4.27
CA GLU A 20 5.17 -0.94 -5.00
C GLU A 20 4.53 0.10 -4.09
N VAL A 21 3.68 -0.31 -3.14
CA VAL A 21 3.15 0.61 -2.12
C VAL A 21 4.27 1.15 -1.25
N GLU A 22 5.22 0.32 -0.80
CA GLU A 22 6.40 0.76 -0.06
C GLU A 22 7.16 1.85 -0.82
N ARG A 23 7.53 1.59 -2.09
CA ARG A 23 8.23 2.54 -2.95
C ARG A 23 7.47 3.86 -3.09
N VAL A 24 6.18 3.77 -3.39
CA VAL A 24 5.33 4.95 -3.59
C VAL A 24 5.21 5.76 -2.29
N MET A 25 4.97 5.11 -1.15
CA MET A 25 4.85 5.78 0.14
C MET A 25 6.18 6.40 0.59
N GLN A 26 7.33 5.79 0.30
CA GLN A 26 8.64 6.38 0.56
C GLN A 26 8.82 7.72 -0.18
N VAL A 27 8.47 7.75 -1.48
CA VAL A 27 8.52 8.98 -2.29
C VAL A 27 7.49 10.00 -1.79
N CYS A 28 6.26 9.57 -1.48
CA CYS A 28 5.23 10.45 -0.96
C CYS A 28 5.60 11.09 0.38
N ASN A 29 6.23 10.33 1.30
CA ASN A 29 6.65 10.81 2.61
C ASN A 29 7.77 11.86 2.52
N ALA A 30 8.62 11.76 1.50
CA ALA A 30 9.63 12.76 1.20
C ALA A 30 9.05 14.01 0.51
N CYS A 31 8.11 13.82 -0.42
CA CYS A 31 7.58 14.87 -1.30
C CYS A 31 6.51 15.74 -0.65
N ARG A 32 5.52 15.13 0.03
CA ARG A 32 4.40 15.77 0.78
C ARG A 32 3.55 16.84 0.07
N TYR A 33 3.80 17.18 -1.19
CA TYR A 33 3.07 18.22 -1.93
C TYR A 33 1.55 18.02 -2.00
N CYS A 34 1.08 16.76 -2.04
CA CYS A 34 -0.35 16.45 -2.13
C CYS A 34 -0.99 16.03 -0.79
N GLU A 35 -0.32 16.24 0.35
CA GLU A 35 -0.79 15.75 1.65
C GLU A 35 -2.15 16.31 2.08
N GLY A 36 -2.50 17.53 1.65
CA GLY A 36 -3.81 18.15 1.91
C GLY A 36 -4.97 17.59 1.07
N PHE A 37 -4.72 16.75 0.07
CA PHE A 37 -5.74 16.24 -0.85
C PHE A 37 -6.22 14.82 -0.53
N CYS A 38 -5.59 14.12 0.41
CA CYS A 38 -5.87 12.71 0.64
C CYS A 38 -5.80 12.34 2.14
N ALA A 39 -6.89 11.73 2.63
CA ALA A 39 -7.04 11.32 4.04
C ALA A 39 -6.06 10.22 4.49
N VAL A 40 -5.36 9.57 3.56
CA VAL A 40 -4.32 8.57 3.88
C VAL A 40 -3.04 9.24 4.39
N PHE A 41 -2.75 10.47 3.95
CA PHE A 41 -1.48 11.14 4.24
C PHE A 41 -1.25 11.41 5.73
N PRO A 42 -2.25 11.87 6.52
CA PRO A 42 -2.07 12.03 7.96
C PRO A 42 -1.62 10.75 8.68
N ALA A 43 -2.03 9.58 8.20
CA ALA A 43 -1.54 8.32 8.73
C ALA A 43 -0.15 7.98 8.18
N MET A 44 0.05 8.14 6.87
CA MET A 44 1.31 7.84 6.20
C MET A 44 2.50 8.62 6.77
N THR A 45 2.34 9.92 7.06
CA THR A 45 3.44 10.78 7.55
C THR A 45 3.92 10.49 8.97
N GLN A 46 3.19 9.66 9.71
CA GLN A 46 3.58 9.20 11.05
C GLN A 46 4.52 7.99 11.02
N ARG A 47 4.90 7.51 9.82
CA ARG A 47 5.72 6.33 9.60
C ARG A 47 7.07 6.72 9.01
N LEU A 48 8.12 6.00 9.42
CA LEU A 48 9.47 6.13 8.86
C LEU A 48 9.73 5.08 7.78
N GLU A 49 9.15 3.90 7.95
CA GLU A 49 9.25 2.76 7.05
C GLU A 49 7.83 2.23 6.76
N PHE A 50 7.66 1.51 5.66
CA PHE A 50 6.36 1.01 5.22
C PHE A 50 6.38 -0.52 5.13
N GLY A 51 6.36 -1.17 6.30
CA GLY A 51 6.26 -2.63 6.38
C GLY A 51 4.86 -3.15 6.02
N LYS A 52 4.75 -4.47 5.90
CA LYS A 52 3.53 -5.17 5.46
C LYS A 52 2.25 -4.72 6.17
N ALA A 53 2.30 -4.64 7.51
CA ALA A 53 1.14 -4.24 8.31
C ALA A 53 0.70 -2.80 8.01
N ASP A 54 1.66 -1.88 7.82
CA ASP A 54 1.36 -0.49 7.47
C ASP A 54 0.81 -0.37 6.05
N ILE A 55 1.37 -1.12 5.11
CA ILE A 55 0.86 -1.20 3.74
C ILE A 55 -0.59 -1.67 3.73
N HIS A 56 -0.90 -2.75 4.43
CA HIS A 56 -2.27 -3.29 4.52
C HIS A 56 -3.23 -2.28 5.14
N TYR A 57 -2.79 -1.60 6.20
CA TYR A 57 -3.57 -0.55 6.84
C TYR A 57 -3.84 0.63 5.89
N LEU A 58 -2.81 1.17 5.24
CA LEU A 58 -2.94 2.29 4.31
C LEU A 58 -3.76 1.94 3.06
N ALA A 59 -3.61 0.72 2.54
CA ALA A 59 -4.37 0.22 1.39
C ALA A 59 -5.88 0.14 1.68
N ASN A 60 -6.23 -0.26 2.90
CA ASN A 60 -7.62 -0.31 3.36
C ASN A 60 -8.15 1.04 3.89
N LEU A 61 -7.28 2.01 4.17
CA LEU A 61 -7.64 3.40 4.42
C LEU A 61 -7.90 4.18 3.11
N CYS A 62 -7.30 3.76 1.99
CA CYS A 62 -7.43 4.43 0.70
C CYS A 62 -8.80 4.18 0.04
N HIS A 63 -9.57 5.23 -0.21
CA HIS A 63 -10.86 5.13 -0.92
C HIS A 63 -10.77 5.27 -2.45
N ASN A 64 -9.57 5.22 -3.03
CA ASN A 64 -9.37 5.26 -4.48
C ASN A 64 -9.98 6.49 -5.19
N CYS A 65 -10.09 7.63 -4.50
CA CYS A 65 -10.75 8.83 -5.02
C CYS A 65 -9.94 9.59 -6.10
N GLY A 66 -8.64 9.33 -6.24
CA GLY A 66 -7.79 9.91 -7.30
C GLY A 66 -7.28 11.33 -7.05
N ALA A 67 -7.72 12.04 -6.01
CA ALA A 67 -7.30 13.42 -5.75
C ALA A 67 -5.77 13.59 -5.62
N CYS A 68 -5.11 12.67 -4.90
CA CYS A 68 -3.65 12.68 -4.78
C CYS A 68 -2.93 12.41 -6.10
N LEU A 69 -3.51 11.61 -7.01
CA LEU A 69 -2.94 11.34 -8.33
C LEU A 69 -3.00 12.59 -9.21
N HIS A 70 -4.14 13.27 -9.24
CA HIS A 70 -4.31 14.49 -10.03
C HIS A 70 -3.42 15.65 -9.56
N ALA A 71 -3.11 15.72 -8.26
CA ALA A 71 -2.23 16.74 -7.69
C ALA A 71 -0.73 16.35 -7.70
N CYS A 72 -0.38 15.12 -8.09
CA CYS A 72 0.98 14.61 -7.94
C CYS A 72 1.94 15.19 -9.00
N GLN A 73 3.07 15.72 -8.54
CA GLN A 73 4.16 16.19 -9.41
C GLN A 73 4.87 15.05 -10.17
N TYR A 74 4.78 13.84 -9.63
CA TYR A 74 5.47 12.64 -10.12
C TYR A 74 4.52 11.59 -10.70
N ALA A 75 3.27 11.97 -10.99
CA ALA A 75 2.34 11.11 -11.72
C ALA A 75 2.90 10.77 -13.11
N PRO A 76 2.50 9.62 -13.71
CA PRO A 76 2.82 9.34 -15.11
C PRO A 76 2.47 10.54 -16.03
N PRO A 77 3.33 10.88 -16.99
CA PRO A 77 4.45 10.09 -17.52
C PRO A 77 5.82 10.34 -16.84
N HIS A 78 5.88 10.98 -15.67
CA HIS A 78 7.14 11.17 -14.94
C HIS A 78 7.82 9.81 -14.65
N GLU A 79 9.16 9.78 -14.61
CA GLU A 79 9.95 8.55 -14.47
C GLU A 79 9.62 7.73 -13.21
N PHE A 80 9.27 8.40 -12.10
CA PHE A 80 8.83 7.74 -10.86
C PHE A 80 7.44 7.09 -10.96
N ALA A 81 6.64 7.51 -11.95
CA ALA A 81 5.33 6.97 -12.29
C ALA A 81 4.40 6.77 -11.08
N ILE A 82 4.37 7.73 -10.15
CA ILE A 82 3.65 7.59 -8.88
C ILE A 82 2.14 7.51 -9.10
N ASN A 83 1.55 6.38 -8.71
CA ASN A 83 0.12 6.16 -8.78
C ASN A 83 -0.40 5.50 -7.49
N VAL A 84 -0.65 6.34 -6.48
CA VAL A 84 -1.14 5.91 -5.16
C VAL A 84 -2.43 5.09 -5.25
N PRO A 85 -3.49 5.53 -5.98
CA PRO A 85 -4.74 4.74 -6.06
C PRO A 85 -4.51 3.33 -6.63
N LYS A 86 -3.75 3.22 -7.73
CA LYS A 86 -3.47 1.93 -8.36
C LYS A 86 -2.69 1.00 -7.43
N ALA A 87 -1.59 1.47 -6.85
CA ALA A 87 -0.76 0.67 -5.94
C ALA A 87 -1.57 0.17 -4.74
N MET A 88 -2.33 1.06 -4.09
CA MET A 88 -3.18 0.72 -2.94
C MET A 88 -4.29 -0.27 -3.32
N ALA A 89 -4.91 -0.14 -4.50
CA ALA A 89 -5.94 -1.06 -4.95
C ALA A 89 -5.40 -2.47 -5.18
N GLN A 90 -4.20 -2.60 -5.75
CA GLN A 90 -3.55 -3.89 -5.98
C GLN A 90 -3.20 -4.59 -4.65
N ALA A 91 -2.53 -3.88 -3.73
CA ALA A 91 -2.23 -4.43 -2.40
C ALA A 91 -3.50 -4.78 -1.61
N ARG A 92 -4.55 -3.95 -1.69
CA ARG A 92 -5.83 -4.24 -1.03
C ARG A 92 -6.49 -5.50 -1.56
N LEU A 93 -6.43 -5.77 -2.85
CA LEU A 93 -7.00 -7.00 -3.41
C LEU A 93 -6.35 -8.25 -2.81
N GLU A 94 -5.03 -8.23 -2.60
CA GLU A 94 -4.32 -9.32 -1.90
C GLU A 94 -4.83 -9.48 -0.47
N THR A 95 -5.08 -8.38 0.25
CA THR A 95 -5.66 -8.46 1.60
C THR A 95 -7.05 -9.09 1.60
N TYR A 96 -7.88 -8.83 0.58
CA TYR A 96 -9.19 -9.46 0.45
C TYR A 96 -9.08 -10.96 0.21
N GLN A 97 -8.15 -11.37 -0.67
CA GLN A 97 -7.90 -12.78 -0.94
C GLN A 97 -7.38 -13.51 0.31
N GLN A 98 -6.48 -12.89 1.07
CA GLN A 98 -5.82 -13.49 2.23
C GLN A 98 -6.72 -13.54 3.48
N TYR A 99 -7.51 -12.49 3.71
CA TYR A 99 -8.29 -12.33 4.95
C TYR A 99 -9.79 -12.57 4.80
N ALA A 100 -10.27 -12.99 3.61
CA ALA A 100 -11.65 -13.40 3.43
C ALA A 100 -12.05 -14.53 4.40
N GLN A 101 -13.28 -14.46 4.91
CA GLN A 101 -13.88 -15.52 5.72
C GLN A 101 -15.22 -15.95 5.13
N PRO A 102 -15.45 -17.26 4.89
CA PRO A 102 -14.49 -18.37 5.04
C PRO A 102 -13.28 -18.29 4.10
N ALA A 103 -12.11 -18.79 4.51
CA ALA A 103 -10.86 -18.68 3.75
C ALA A 103 -10.95 -19.17 2.29
N ALA A 104 -11.78 -20.19 2.02
CA ALA A 104 -12.02 -20.69 0.66
C ALA A 104 -12.59 -19.63 -0.29
N PHE A 105 -13.30 -18.62 0.23
CA PHE A 105 -13.92 -17.57 -0.58
C PHE A 105 -12.92 -16.49 -1.03
N GLY A 106 -11.70 -16.48 -0.50
CA GLY A 106 -10.63 -15.59 -0.99
C GLY A 106 -10.39 -15.77 -2.50
N ALA A 107 -10.62 -16.97 -3.02
CA ALA A 107 -10.51 -17.29 -4.44
C ALA A 107 -11.45 -16.48 -5.36
N LEU A 108 -12.54 -15.91 -4.82
CA LEU A 108 -13.52 -15.12 -5.59
C LEU A 108 -13.03 -13.70 -5.93
N TYR A 109 -11.95 -13.25 -5.28
CA TYR A 109 -11.31 -11.95 -5.54
C TYR A 109 -10.18 -12.03 -6.58
N ARG A 110 -10.09 -13.13 -7.34
CA ARG A 110 -9.12 -13.31 -8.43
C ARG A 110 -9.70 -12.90 -9.78
#